data_AF-A0A966SG88-F1
#
_entry.id   AF-A0A966SG88-F1
#
_cell.length_a   1.000
_cell.length_b   1.000
_cell.length_c   1.000
_cell.angle_alpha   90.00
_cell.angle_beta   90.00
_cell.angle_gamma   90.00
#
_symmetry.space_group_name_H-M   'P 1'
#
loop_
_entity.id
_entity.type
_entity.pdbx_description
1 polymer ?
#
loop_
_entity_poly.entity_id
_entity_poly.type
_entity_poly.pdbx_seq_one_letter_code
_entity_poly.pdbx_strand_id
1 'polypeptide(L)' 'MGKEQQHLKLHVTDGNDVREAVWWNVPKDFVVPASFDLAFAPEVNEFRDQCTVQLKVSDLRPA' A
#
# COMPACT_ATOMS: atom_id res chain seq x y z
N MET A 1 7.52 -0.17 14.76
CA MET A 1 6.06 -0.39 14.92
C MET A 1 5.47 0.86 15.57
N GLY A 2 5.16 1.89 14.78
CA GLY A 2 4.91 3.27 15.24
C GLY A 2 3.64 3.41 16.07
N LYS A 3 3.75 4.18 17.16
CA LYS A 3 2.82 4.36 18.29
C LYS A 3 1.44 4.95 17.93
N GLU A 4 1.22 5.30 16.67
CA GLU A 4 0.02 5.98 16.20
C GLU A 4 -0.86 5.12 15.27
N GLN A 5 -0.39 3.93 14.84
CA GLN A 5 -1.14 3.01 13.96
C GLN A 5 -1.77 3.66 12.71
N GLN A 6 -1.28 4.82 12.26
CA GLN A 6 -1.74 5.50 11.04
C GLN A 6 -1.06 4.90 9.82
N HIS A 7 -1.18 3.59 9.64
CA HIS A 7 -0.78 2.95 8.39
C HIS A 7 -1.99 2.25 7.80
N LEU A 8 -2.12 2.37 6.50
CA LEU A 8 -3.12 1.67 5.72
C LEU A 8 -2.40 0.56 4.96
N LYS A 9 -2.81 -0.67 5.22
CA LYS A 9 -2.36 -1.84 4.47
C LYS A 9 -3.48 -2.25 3.52
N LEU A 10 -3.16 -2.28 2.23
CA LEU A 10 -4.08 -2.54 1.14
C LEU A 10 -3.57 -3.72 0.32
N HIS A 11 -4.48 -4.47 -0.28
CA HIS A 11 -4.16 -5.31 -1.43
C HIS A 11 -4.67 -4.61 -2.68
N VAL A 12 -3.75 -4.24 -3.57
CA VAL A 12 -4.05 -3.54 -4.81
C VAL A 12 -3.95 -4.55 -5.94
N THR A 13 -4.89 -4.50 -6.87
CA THR A 13 -4.90 -5.33 -8.07
C THR A 13 -5.04 -4.45 -9.30
N ASP A 14 -4.20 -4.71 -10.30
CA ASP A 14 -4.32 -4.15 -11.66
C ASP A 14 -5.17 -5.06 -12.57
N GLY A 15 -5.71 -6.16 -12.02
CA GLY A 15 -6.45 -7.19 -12.76
C GLY A 15 -5.62 -8.42 -13.11
N ASN A 16 -4.30 -8.29 -13.26
CA ASN A 16 -3.37 -9.41 -13.48
C ASN A 16 -2.75 -9.95 -12.19
N ASP A 17 -2.30 -9.06 -11.31
CA ASP A 17 -1.56 -9.41 -10.10
C ASP A 17 -2.13 -8.66 -8.90
N VAL A 18 -2.20 -9.35 -7.76
CA VAL A 18 -2.50 -8.73 -6.46
C VAL A 18 -1.19 -8.48 -5.74
N ARG A 19 -0.96 -7.24 -5.30
CA ARG A 19 0.23 -6.84 -4.54
C ARG A 19 -0.16 -6.17 -3.24
N GLU A 20 0.68 -6.37 -2.24
CA GLU A 20 0.52 -5.70 -0.95
C GLU A 20 1.05 -4.28 -1.05
N ALA A 21 0.24 -3.31 -0.64
CA ALA A 21 0.60 -1.90 -0.58
C ALA A 21 0.48 -1.38 0.85
N VAL A 22 1.49 -0.66 1.31
CA VAL A 22 1.52 -0.07 2.65
C VAL A 22 1.73 1.43 2.52
N TRP A 23 0.77 2.18 3.05
CA TRP A 23 0.82 3.63 3.13
C TRP A 23 0.96 4.06 4.58
N TRP A 24 1.94 4.90 4.86
CA TRP A 24 2.18 5.45 6.18
C TRP A 24 1.65 6.87 6.28
N ASN A 25 1.24 7.29 7.49
CA ASN A 25 0.73 8.62 7.78
C ASN A 25 -0.57 8.97 7.03
N VAL A 26 -1.46 7.98 6.88
CA VAL A 26 -2.73 8.15 6.18
C VAL A 26 -3.73 8.92 7.05
N PRO A 27 -4.53 9.85 6.49
CA PRO A 27 -5.58 10.52 7.22
C PRO A 27 -6.56 9.50 7.83
N LYS A 28 -7.00 9.73 9.07
CA LYS A 28 -7.92 8.80 9.76
C LYS A 28 -9.26 8.61 9.04
N ASP A 29 -9.72 9.64 8.34
CA ASP A 29 -10.97 9.65 7.58
C ASP A 29 -10.77 9.32 6.10
N PHE A 30 -9.60 8.79 5.72
CA PHE A 30 -9.33 8.42 4.34
C PHE A 30 -10.15 7.19 3.94
N VAL A 31 -11.03 7.37 2.94
CA VAL A 31 -11.78 6.28 2.33
C VAL A 31 -11.09 5.88 1.03
N VAL A 32 -10.74 4.60 0.93
CA VAL A 32 -10.16 4.06 -0.31
C VAL A 32 -11.27 3.98 -1.36
N PRO A 33 -11.16 4.71 -2.47
CA PRO A 33 -12.13 4.63 -3.55
C PRO A 33 -12.02 3.28 -4.28
N ALA A 34 -13.05 2.90 -5.04
CA ALA A 34 -13.04 1.66 -5.81
C ALA A 34 -12.00 1.66 -6.94
N SER A 35 -11.67 2.85 -7.46
CA SER A 35 -10.65 3.07 -8.49
C SER A 35 -9.82 4.30 -8.10
N PHE A 36 -8.51 4.20 -8.24
CA PHE A 36 -7.57 5.24 -7.83
C PHE A 36 -6.27 5.17 -8.61
N ASP A 37 -5.63 6.33 -8.72
CA ASP A 37 -4.22 6.43 -9.08
C ASP A 37 -3.37 6.27 -7.82
N LEU A 38 -2.38 5.38 -7.90
CA LEU A 38 -1.48 5.07 -6.80
C LEU A 38 -0.05 5.47 -7.16
N ALA A 39 0.53 6.39 -6.38
CA ALA A 39 1.96 6.65 -6.44
C ALA A 39 2.67 5.80 -5.38
N PHE A 40 3.53 4.90 -5.83
CA PHE A 40 4.23 3.97 -4.95
C PHE A 40 5.70 3.76 -5.36
N ALA A 41 6.51 3.35 -4.39
CA ALA A 41 7.84 2.82 -4.61
C ALA A 41 7.84 1.30 -4.34
N PRO A 42 8.24 0.45 -5.29
CA PRO A 42 8.34 -0.98 -5.05
C PRO A 42 9.52 -1.27 -4.11
N GLU A 43 9.27 -2.05 -3.06
CA GLU A 43 10.29 -2.54 -2.14
C GLU A 43 10.22 -4.08 -2.12
N VAL A 44 11.38 -4.72 -2.14
CA VAL A 44 11.45 -6.17 -2.01
C VAL A 44 11.55 -6.49 -0.52
N ASN A 45 10.50 -7.10 0.01
CA ASN A 45 10.48 -7.61 1.37
C ASN A 45 10.82 -9.10 1.35
N GLU A 46 12.02 -9.41 1.83
CA GLU A 46 12.51 -10.78 2.03
C GLU A 46 12.23 -11.18 3.48
N PHE A 47 11.16 -11.94 3.70
CA PHE A 47 10.82 -12.44 5.02
C PHE A 47 10.72 -13.96 5.00
N ARG A 48 11.55 -14.63 5.82
CA ARG A 48 11.60 -16.11 5.92
C ARG A 48 11.77 -16.80 4.56
N ASP A 49 12.80 -16.42 3.81
CA ASP A 49 13.09 -16.93 2.45
C ASP A 49 12.02 -16.65 1.39
N GLN A 50 10.95 -15.90 1.73
CA GLN A 50 9.95 -15.46 0.77
C GLN A 50 10.27 -14.04 0.31
N CYS A 51 10.56 -13.91 -0.98
CA CYS A 51 10.75 -12.64 -1.65
C CYS A 51 9.38 -12.14 -2.13
N THR A 52 8.85 -11.13 -1.45
CA THR A 52 7.56 -10.51 -1.76
C THR A 52 7.79 -9.06 -2.17
N VAL A 53 7.12 -8.61 -3.24
CA VAL A 53 7.13 -7.19 -3.61
C VAL A 53 6.05 -6.48 -2.81
N GLN A 54 6.48 -5.57 -1.94
CA GLN A 54 5.62 -4.71 -1.16
C GLN A 54 5.69 -3.29 -1.73
N LEU A 55 4.53 -2.70 -2.00
CA LEU A 55 4.42 -1.37 -2.57
C LEU A 55 4.36 -0.36 -1.43
N LYS A 56 5.37 0.50 -1.31
CA LYS A 56 5.34 1.59 -0.35
C LYS A 56 4.63 2.79 -0.98
N VAL A 57 3.41 3.03 -0.55
CA VAL A 57 2.56 4.10 -1.09
C VAL A 57 3.05 5.44 -0.56
N SER A 58 3.21 6.39 -1.46
CA SER A 58 3.52 7.79 -1.14
C SER A 58 2.27 8.66 -1.21
N ASP A 59 1.39 8.38 -2.17
CA ASP A 59 0.19 9.16 -2.44
C ASP A 59 -0.86 8.31 -3.16
N LEU A 60 -2.13 8.58 -2.87
CA LEU A 60 -3.29 7.90 -3.48
C LEU A 60 -4.34 8.95 -3.81
N ARG A 61 -4.83 8.93 -5.05
CA ARG A 61 -5.86 9.87 -5.50
C ARG A 61 -7.00 9.11 -6.18
N PRO A 62 -8.26 9.55 -6.00
CA PRO A 62 -9.35 9.02 -6.81
C PRO A 62 -9.11 9.32 -8.29
N ALA A 63 -9.47 8.37 -9.15
CA ALA A 63 -9.45 8.52 -10.60
C ALA A 63 -10.64 9.36 -11.10
#